data_AF-A0A965Y763-F1
#
_entry.id   AF-A0A965Y763-F1
#
_cell.length_a   1.000
_cell.length_b   1.000
_cell.length_c   1.000
_cell.angle_alpha   90.00
_cell.angle_beta   90.00
_cell.angle_gamma   90.00
#
_symmetry.space_group_name_H-M   'P 1'
#
loop_
_entity.id
_entity.type
_entity.pdbx_description
1 polymer ?
#
loop_
_entity_poly.entity_id
_entity_poly.type
_entity_poly.pdbx_seq_one_letter_code
_entity_poly.pdbx_strand_id
1 'polypeptide(L)' 'SRDDEKKIKEETGATARCMPIDSENPGTCFYTGKPGARKVIFAKAY' A
#
# COMPACT_ATOMS: atom_id res chain seq x y z
N SER A 1 1.84 -4.92 5.96
CA SER A 1 1.35 -5.34 7.28
C SER A 1 0.35 -4.29 7.76
N ARG A 2 -0.60 -4.64 8.64
CA ARG A 2 -1.54 -3.64 9.21
C ARG A 2 -0.83 -2.47 9.90
N ASP A 3 0.37 -2.72 10.44
CA ASP A 3 1.25 -1.70 11.03
C ASP A 3 1.74 -0.69 9.99
N ASP A 4 2.19 -1.16 8.82
CA ASP A 4 2.68 -0.32 7.73
C ASP A 4 1.55 0.57 7.16
N GLU A 5 0.35 0.00 7.00
CA GLU A 5 -0.82 0.76 6.53
C GLU A 5 -1.23 1.86 7.51
N LYS A 6 -1.09 1.60 8.81
CA LYS A 6 -1.36 2.59 9.86
C LYS A 6 -0.35 3.73 9.81
N LYS A 7 0.95 3.41 9.71
CA LYS A 7 2.02 4.41 9.57
C LYS A 7 1.84 5.26 8.32
N ILE A 8 1.55 4.65 7.17
CA ILE A 8 1.28 5.38 5.92
C ILE A 8 0.10 6.35 6.11
N LYS A 9 -0.96 5.95 6.83
CA LYS A 9 -2.09 6.83 7.14
C LYS A 9 -1.69 7.99 8.06
N GLU A 10 -0.90 7.73 9.11
CA GLU A 10 -0.45 8.75 10.06
C GLU A 10 0.50 9.76 9.40
N GLU A 11 1.40 9.31 8.52
CA GLU A 11 2.39 10.17 7.85
C GLU A 11 1.82 10.93 6.65
N THR A 12 0.94 10.30 5.87
CA THR A 12 0.48 10.86 4.58
C THR A 12 -0.98 11.28 4.57
N GLY A 13 -1.79 10.80 5.52
CA GLY A 13 -3.24 10.89 5.49
C GLY A 13 -3.91 10.00 4.44
N ALA A 14 -3.14 9.21 3.67
CA ALA A 14 -3.67 8.32 2.65
C ALA A 14 -4.05 6.95 3.23
N THR A 15 -5.13 6.37 2.71
CA THR A 15 -5.62 5.04 3.10
C THR A 15 -5.67 4.11 1.90
N ALA A 16 -5.46 2.81 2.11
CA ALA A 16 -5.61 1.81 1.08
C ALA A 16 -7.09 1.68 0.66
N ARG A 17 -7.38 1.79 -0.64
CA ARG A 17 -8.75 1.77 -1.17
C ARG A 17 -9.05 0.49 -1.92
N CYS A 18 -8.19 0.13 -2.87
CA CYS A 18 -8.42 -1.01 -3.73
C CYS A 18 -7.11 -1.70 -4.11
N MET A 19 -7.16 -3.01 -4.25
CA MET A 19 -6.08 -3.82 -4.81
C MET A 19 -6.47 -4.19 -6.25
N PRO A 20 -5.74 -3.72 -7.28
CA PRO A 20 -6.02 -4.11 -8.66
C PRO A 20 -5.87 -5.63 -8.84
N ILE A 21 -6.90 -6.26 -9.36
CA ILE A 21 -6.97 -7.73 -9.58
C ILE A 21 -5.92 -8.19 -10.61
N ASP A 22 -5.61 -7.34 -11.59
CA ASP A 22 -4.67 -7.62 -12.68
C ASP A 22 -3.18 -7.58 -12.27
N SER A 23 -2.89 -7.22 -11.01
CA SER A 23 -1.52 -7.10 -10.52
C SER A 23 -0.96 -8.43 -10.03
N GLU A 24 -0.79 -9.39 -10.95
CA GLU A 24 -0.26 -10.73 -10.65
C GLU A 24 1.24 -10.72 -10.29
N ASN A 25 1.99 -9.71 -10.72
CA ASN A 25 3.43 -9.65 -10.48
C ASN A 25 3.76 -9.06 -9.10
N PRO A 26 4.38 -9.83 -8.18
CA PRO A 26 4.88 -9.29 -6.92
C PRO A 26 5.99 -8.28 -7.18
N GLY A 27 5.82 -7.07 -6.65
CA GLY A 27 6.83 -6.02 -6.67
C GLY A 27 7.56 -5.90 -5.34
N THR A 28 8.32 -4.82 -5.20
CA THR A 28 8.95 -4.42 -3.94
C THR A 28 8.04 -3.43 -3.21
N CYS A 29 7.86 -3.62 -1.91
CA CYS A 29 7.11 -2.68 -1.07
C CYS A 29 7.83 -1.33 -1.05
N PHE A 30 7.20 -0.26 -1.50
CA PHE A 30 7.80 1.08 -1.49
C PHE A 30 8.11 1.60 -0.08
N TYR A 31 7.40 1.10 0.94
CA TYR A 31 7.57 1.52 2.33
C TYR A 31 8.63 0.69 3.07
N THR A 32 8.57 -0.64 2.94
CA THR A 32 9.43 -1.55 3.72
C THR A 32 10.63 -2.10 2.95
N GLY A 33 10.69 -1.89 1.63
CA GLY A 33 11.72 -2.48 0.76
C GLY A 33 11.62 -4.00 0.58
N LYS A 34 10.60 -4.65 1.16
CA LYS A 34 10.44 -6.10 1.10
C LYS A 34 9.96 -6.56 -0.28
N PRO A 35 10.56 -7.61 -0.88
CA PRO A 35 10.02 -8.23 -2.09
C PRO A 35 8.70 -8.97 -1.77
N GLY A 36 7.83 -9.14 -2.76
CA GLY A 36 6.56 -9.83 -2.58
C GLY A 36 5.36 -8.91 -2.30
N ALA A 37 5.48 -7.61 -2.54
CA ALA A 37 4.40 -6.66 -2.36
C ALA A 37 3.43 -6.68 -3.54
N ARG A 38 2.12 -6.62 -3.24
CA ARG A 38 1.08 -6.42 -4.26
C ARG A 38 0.87 -4.93 -4.50
N LYS A 39 0.42 -4.56 -5.69
CA LYS A 39 0.02 -3.17 -5.97
C LYS A 39 -1.24 -2.85 -5.16
N VAL A 40 -1.26 -1.69 -4.53
CA VAL A 40 -2.40 -1.18 -3.76
C VAL A 40 -2.59 0.28 -4.11
N ILE A 41 -3.83 0.69 -4.36
CA ILE A 41 -4.20 2.08 -4.61
C ILE A 41 -4.44 2.77 -3.28
N PHE A 42 -3.63 3.79 -3.00
CA PHE A 42 -3.80 4.67 -1.85
C PHE A 42 -4.43 5.99 -2.28
N ALA A 43 -5.37 6.50 -1.49
CA ALA A 43 -5.95 7.82 -1.70
C ALA A 43 -6.17 8.54 -0.36
N LYS A 44 -6.07 9.87 -0.36
CA LYS A 44 -6.50 10.70 0.77
C LYS A 44 -8.02 10.81 0.74
N ALA A 45 -8.65 10.61 1.88
CA ALA A 45 -10.07 10.95 2.04
C ALA A 45 -10.20 12.48 2.11
N TYR A 46 -11.33 13.00 1.64
CA TYR A 46 -11.69 14.42 1.75
C TYR A 46 -11.70 14.89 3.21
#